data_AF-A0A1G6LQ36-F1
#
_entry.id   AF-A0A1G6LQ36-F1
#
_cell.length_a   1.000
_cell.length_b   1.000
_cell.length_c   1.000
_cell.angle_alpha   90.00
_cell.angle_beta   90.00
_cell.angle_gamma   90.00
#
_symmetry.space_group_name_H-M   'P 1'
#
loop_
_entity.id
_entity.type
_entity.pdbx_description
1 polymer ?
#
loop_
_entity_poly.entity_id
_entity_poly.type
_entity_poly.pdbx_seq_one_letter_code
_entity_poly.pdbx_strand_id
1 'polypeptide(L)'
;MNYSEDKSWEHFESVFNAKLPVKEAWGKIIDFHEQLKPKKYWDSLRQLEVEPEQEEIKEWMADIVTLSPIPKGIAALWIGITKIYDEEDKKELYAIYLSGAKSYDKDYIDWAVKSTYKPDENFGILDVLNQMDEIIKKDKDDYSFLDWILPLAYCALTLDEIIRTKSMNKQHFLKNNPKLFVTVGFDEGDFVNLTSIE
;
A
#
# COMPACT_ATOMS: atom_id res chain seq x y z
N MET A 1 -4.53 14.79 -22.82
CA MET A 1 -3.32 15.29 -22.14
C MET A 1 -2.45 14.09 -21.79
N ASN A 2 -1.15 14.27 -21.59
CA ASN A 2 -0.34 13.26 -20.92
C ASN A 2 -0.56 13.40 -19.42
N TYR A 3 -0.33 12.31 -18.67
CA TYR A 3 -0.29 12.41 -17.22
C TYR A 3 0.83 13.34 -16.76
N SER A 4 0.66 13.91 -15.58
CA SER A 4 1.65 14.75 -14.92
C SER A 4 1.90 14.14 -13.56
N GLU A 5 3.11 13.63 -13.33
CA GLU A 5 3.51 12.99 -12.07
C GLU A 5 3.20 13.90 -10.88
N ASP A 6 3.64 15.15 -10.92
CA ASP A 6 3.37 16.15 -9.87
C ASP A 6 1.87 16.31 -9.58
N LYS A 7 1.04 16.52 -10.59
CA LYS A 7 -0.42 16.72 -10.39
C LYS A 7 -1.12 15.47 -9.88
N SER A 8 -0.68 14.30 -10.34
CA SER A 8 -1.21 13.02 -9.87
C SER A 8 -0.82 12.76 -8.43
N TRP A 9 0.42 13.09 -8.06
CA TRP A 9 0.90 13.03 -6.68
C TRP A 9 0.15 14.00 -5.77
N GLU A 10 0.05 15.27 -6.14
CA GLU A 10 -0.67 16.31 -5.39
C GLU A 10 -2.14 15.92 -5.18
N HIS A 11 -2.81 15.39 -6.22
CA HIS A 11 -4.19 14.93 -6.11
C HIS A 11 -4.30 13.70 -5.21
N PHE A 12 -3.39 12.74 -5.35
CA PHE A 12 -3.33 11.57 -4.47
C PHE A 12 -3.14 11.99 -3.00
N GLU A 13 -2.19 12.86 -2.70
CA GLU A 13 -1.98 13.39 -1.35
C GLU A 13 -3.23 14.10 -0.83
N SER A 14 -3.91 14.89 -1.66
CA SER A 14 -5.16 15.54 -1.28
C SER A 14 -6.25 14.54 -0.92
N VAL A 15 -6.40 13.45 -1.69
CA VAL A 15 -7.38 12.39 -1.41
C VAL A 15 -6.99 11.60 -0.17
N PHE A 16 -5.72 11.23 -0.04
CA PHE A 16 -5.18 10.52 1.12
C PHE A 16 -5.37 11.30 2.42
N ASN A 17 -5.11 12.61 2.40
CA ASN A 17 -5.27 13.48 3.57
C ASN A 17 -6.73 13.76 3.94
N ALA A 18 -7.69 13.52 3.03
CA ALA A 18 -9.11 13.64 3.33
C ALA A 18 -9.64 12.51 4.24
N LYS A 19 -8.87 11.42 4.43
CA LYS A 19 -9.20 10.30 5.33
C LYS A 19 -10.56 9.66 5.06
N LEU A 20 -10.97 9.65 3.80
CA LEU A 20 -12.21 9.04 3.32
C LEU A 20 -12.15 7.50 3.41
N PRO A 21 -13.30 6.81 3.39
CA PRO A 21 -13.34 5.36 3.16
C PRO A 21 -12.67 5.00 1.84
N VAL A 22 -11.97 3.85 1.78
CA VAL A 22 -11.14 3.45 0.64
C VAL A 22 -11.92 3.46 -0.67
N LYS A 23 -13.20 3.03 -0.67
CA LYS A 23 -14.04 3.03 -1.87
C LYS A 23 -14.29 4.42 -2.43
N GLU A 24 -14.58 5.38 -1.56
CA GLU A 24 -14.78 6.77 -1.96
C GLU A 24 -13.46 7.39 -2.43
N ALA A 25 -12.37 7.17 -1.69
CA ALA A 25 -11.05 7.66 -2.04
C ALA A 25 -10.59 7.10 -3.40
N TRP A 26 -10.73 5.79 -3.61
CA TRP A 26 -10.41 5.12 -4.87
C TRP A 26 -11.19 5.71 -6.04
N GLY A 27 -12.50 5.92 -5.87
CA GLY A 27 -13.32 6.61 -6.88
C GLY A 27 -12.76 7.98 -7.26
N LYS A 28 -12.31 8.79 -6.29
CA LYS A 28 -11.69 10.10 -6.56
C LYS A 28 -10.33 10.00 -7.28
N ILE A 29 -9.55 8.95 -7.03
CA ILE A 29 -8.30 8.69 -7.77
C ILE A 29 -8.62 8.37 -9.23
N ILE A 30 -9.59 7.48 -9.47
CA ILE A 30 -9.99 7.07 -10.82
C ILE A 30 -10.57 8.25 -11.60
N ASP A 31 -11.51 8.98 -11.01
CA ASP A 31 -12.21 10.09 -11.69
C ASP A 31 -11.23 11.20 -12.11
N PHE A 32 -10.22 11.49 -11.30
CA PHE A 32 -9.19 12.47 -11.67
C PHE A 32 -8.37 12.04 -12.87
N HIS A 33 -7.85 10.81 -12.86
CA HIS A 33 -7.02 10.33 -13.96
C HIS A 33 -7.84 10.11 -15.25
N GLU A 34 -9.12 9.73 -15.14
CA GLU A 34 -10.04 9.66 -16.27
C GLU A 34 -10.27 11.04 -16.90
N GLN A 35 -10.45 12.09 -16.09
CA GLN A 35 -10.62 13.46 -16.61
C GLN A 35 -9.38 13.94 -17.39
N LEU A 36 -8.18 13.56 -16.96
CA LEU A 36 -6.95 13.90 -17.67
C LEU A 36 -6.79 13.14 -19.00
N LYS A 37 -7.15 11.85 -18.98
CA LYS A 37 -7.01 10.95 -20.13
C LYS A 37 -8.14 9.90 -20.14
N PRO A 38 -9.27 10.19 -20.82
CA PRO A 38 -10.40 9.26 -20.87
C PRO A 38 -10.06 7.97 -21.62
N LYS A 39 -10.32 6.82 -20.98
CA LYS A 39 -10.04 5.47 -21.48
C LYS A 39 -11.03 4.47 -20.88
N LYS A 40 -11.30 3.38 -21.59
CA LYS A 40 -12.28 2.36 -21.16
C LYS A 40 -11.86 1.57 -19.92
N TYR A 41 -10.55 1.45 -19.66
CA TYR A 41 -10.08 0.70 -18.50
C TYR A 41 -10.44 1.39 -17.17
N TRP A 42 -10.77 2.69 -17.17
CA TRP A 42 -11.22 3.39 -15.97
C TRP A 42 -12.53 2.83 -15.44
N ASP A 43 -13.45 2.44 -16.32
CA ASP A 43 -14.68 1.75 -15.92
C ASP A 43 -14.35 0.43 -15.21
N SER A 44 -13.39 -0.34 -15.74
CA SER A 44 -12.96 -1.60 -15.12
C SER A 44 -12.29 -1.37 -13.76
N LEU A 45 -11.39 -0.38 -13.65
CA LEU A 45 -10.72 -0.03 -12.39
C LEU A 45 -11.70 0.45 -11.33
N ARG A 46 -12.78 1.15 -11.73
CA ARG A 46 -13.83 1.62 -10.83
C ARG A 46 -14.67 0.47 -10.25
N GLN A 47 -14.79 -0.64 -10.97
CA GLN A 47 -15.53 -1.82 -10.51
C GLN A 47 -14.71 -2.76 -9.62
N LEU A 48 -13.44 -2.45 -9.33
CA LEU A 48 -12.65 -3.24 -8.39
C LEU A 48 -13.28 -3.16 -7.00
N GLU A 49 -13.51 -4.34 -6.40
CA GLU A 49 -14.02 -4.46 -5.03
C GLU A 49 -12.87 -4.23 -4.05
N VAL A 50 -12.58 -2.95 -3.77
CA VAL A 50 -11.43 -2.53 -2.96
C VAL A 50 -11.63 -2.70 -1.45
N GLU A 51 -12.88 -2.79 -0.98
CA GLU A 51 -13.22 -2.90 0.45
C GLU A 51 -13.06 -4.31 1.03
N PRO A 52 -13.52 -5.40 0.35
CA PRO A 52 -13.45 -6.75 0.93
C PRO A 52 -12.03 -7.21 1.30
N GLU A 53 -11.01 -6.86 0.50
CA GLU A 53 -9.62 -7.23 0.74
C GLU A 53 -9.04 -6.61 2.03
N GLN A 54 -9.69 -5.59 2.61
CA GLN A 54 -9.27 -5.03 3.90
C GLN A 54 -9.27 -6.06 5.03
N GLU A 55 -10.18 -7.05 5.01
CA GLU A 55 -10.20 -8.11 6.03
C GLU A 55 -8.96 -9.00 5.90
N GLU A 56 -8.64 -9.43 4.69
CA GLU A 56 -7.49 -10.29 4.41
C GLU A 56 -6.17 -9.61 4.77
N ILE A 57 -6.04 -8.31 4.45
CA ILE A 57 -4.87 -7.52 4.84
C ILE A 57 -4.78 -7.40 6.38
N LYS A 58 -5.90 -7.22 7.07
CA LYS A 58 -5.91 -7.15 8.55
C LYS A 58 -5.47 -8.46 9.18
N GLU A 59 -6.00 -9.58 8.70
CA GLU A 59 -5.65 -10.92 9.17
C GLU A 59 -4.17 -11.19 8.90
N TRP A 60 -3.69 -10.93 7.68
CA TRP A 60 -2.28 -11.04 7.31
C TRP A 60 -1.36 -10.23 8.23
N MET A 61 -1.65 -8.95 8.46
CA MET A 61 -0.84 -8.12 9.35
C MET A 61 -0.85 -8.66 10.79
N ALA A 62 -2.00 -9.13 11.29
CA ALA A 62 -2.16 -9.66 12.64
C ALA A 62 -1.42 -11.00 12.82
N ASP A 63 -1.46 -11.87 11.82
CA ASP A 63 -0.77 -13.16 11.82
C ASP A 63 0.74 -12.97 11.84
N ILE A 64 1.28 -12.07 11.01
CA ILE A 64 2.71 -11.74 11.02
C ILE A 64 3.18 -11.35 12.41
N VAL A 65 2.51 -10.39 13.05
CA VAL A 65 2.95 -9.89 14.37
C VAL A 65 2.62 -10.84 15.52
N THR A 66 1.76 -11.83 15.28
CA THR A 66 1.47 -12.89 16.25
C THR A 66 2.53 -13.98 16.18
N LEU A 67 2.90 -14.43 14.98
CA LEU A 67 3.93 -15.44 14.74
C LEU A 67 5.34 -14.93 15.00
N SER A 68 5.60 -13.67 14.63
CA SER A 68 6.86 -12.98 14.86
C SER A 68 6.62 -11.66 15.60
N PRO A 69 6.52 -11.67 16.94
CA PRO A 69 6.23 -10.46 17.70
C PRO A 69 7.25 -9.35 17.49
N ILE A 70 6.77 -8.12 17.28
CA ILE A 70 7.62 -6.95 17.07
C ILE A 70 8.54 -6.75 18.30
N PRO A 71 9.88 -6.76 18.12
CA PRO A 71 10.81 -6.56 19.21
C PRO A 71 10.69 -5.17 19.85
N LYS A 72 11.14 -5.05 21.10
CA LYS A 72 11.27 -3.74 21.76
C LYS A 72 12.28 -2.86 21.01
N GLY A 73 11.91 -1.60 20.82
CA GLY A 73 12.78 -0.59 20.22
C GLY A 73 12.69 -0.52 18.69
N ILE A 74 11.79 -1.28 18.08
CA ILE A 74 11.32 -0.98 16.71
C ILE A 74 10.47 0.28 16.79
N ALA A 75 10.85 1.29 16.01
CA ALA A 75 10.19 2.59 15.98
C ALA A 75 9.23 2.72 14.79
N ALA A 76 9.52 2.03 13.69
CA ALA A 76 8.75 2.12 12.47
C ALA A 76 8.60 0.77 11.75
N LEU A 77 7.49 0.62 11.05
CA LEU A 77 7.18 -0.47 10.14
C LEU A 77 7.17 0.05 8.70
N TRP A 78 7.80 -0.72 7.83
CA TRP A 78 7.76 -0.56 6.38
C TRP A 78 6.85 -1.64 5.80
N ILE A 79 5.88 -1.22 5.00
CA ILE A 79 5.05 -2.09 4.17
C ILE A 79 5.47 -1.88 2.72
N GLY A 80 6.38 -2.72 2.23
CA GLY A 80 6.94 -2.58 0.89
C GLY A 80 6.01 -3.18 -0.16
N ILE A 81 5.86 -2.51 -1.29
CA ILE A 81 5.14 -2.98 -2.48
C ILE A 81 6.19 -3.54 -3.45
N THR A 82 5.97 -4.76 -3.91
CA THR A 82 6.87 -5.44 -4.85
C THR A 82 6.12 -6.37 -5.79
N LYS A 83 6.83 -6.90 -6.79
CA LYS A 83 6.35 -7.99 -7.65
C LYS A 83 7.17 -9.23 -7.39
N ILE A 84 6.50 -10.34 -7.13
CA ILE A 84 7.11 -11.67 -7.04
C ILE A 84 6.73 -12.49 -8.27
N TYR A 85 7.63 -13.35 -8.72
CA TYR A 85 7.33 -14.26 -9.83
C TYR A 85 6.70 -15.54 -9.30
N ASP A 86 5.49 -15.84 -9.75
CA ASP A 86 4.82 -17.10 -9.50
C ASP A 86 5.21 -18.11 -10.60
N GLU A 87 5.93 -19.15 -10.19
CA GLU A 87 6.39 -20.23 -11.07
C GLU A 87 5.25 -21.12 -11.58
N GLU A 88 4.16 -21.26 -10.81
CA GLU A 88 3.04 -22.13 -11.18
C GLU A 88 2.23 -21.52 -12.33
N ASP A 89 1.83 -20.25 -12.16
CA ASP A 89 1.07 -19.50 -13.16
C ASP A 89 1.96 -18.78 -14.19
N LYS A 90 3.28 -18.78 -14.00
CA LYS A 90 4.28 -18.10 -14.84
C LYS A 90 3.98 -16.62 -15.07
N LYS A 91 3.65 -15.92 -13.99
CA LYS A 91 3.31 -14.49 -14.02
C LYS A 91 3.91 -13.76 -12.83
N GLU A 92 4.11 -12.46 -13.00
CA GLU A 92 4.44 -11.57 -11.88
C GLU A 92 3.16 -11.23 -11.12
N LEU A 93 3.23 -11.29 -9.80
CA LEU A 93 2.17 -10.95 -8.87
C LEU A 93 2.62 -9.81 -7.98
N TYR A 94 1.76 -8.81 -7.83
CA TYR A 94 1.89 -7.83 -6.77
C TYR A 94 1.80 -8.50 -5.40
N ALA A 95 2.76 -8.14 -4.56
CA ALA A 95 2.83 -8.52 -3.17
C ALA A 95 3.15 -7.29 -2.33
N ILE A 96 2.65 -7.28 -1.10
CA ILE A 96 3.15 -6.42 -0.04
C ILE A 96 4.00 -7.23 0.93
N TYR A 97 4.94 -6.58 1.60
CA TYR A 97 5.72 -7.23 2.64
C TYR A 97 5.98 -6.34 3.84
N LEU A 98 6.11 -6.94 5.03
CA LEU A 98 6.32 -6.20 6.27
C LEU A 98 7.78 -6.29 6.75
N SER A 99 8.35 -5.15 7.15
CA SER A 99 9.62 -5.12 7.89
C SER A 99 9.62 -3.96 8.91
N GLY A 100 10.61 -3.90 9.80
CA GLY A 100 10.68 -2.83 10.79
C GLY A 100 12.09 -2.40 11.18
N ALA A 101 12.24 -1.14 11.58
CA ALA A 101 13.52 -0.53 11.93
C ALA A 101 13.48 0.17 13.29
N LYS A 102 14.66 0.37 13.87
CA LYS A 102 14.85 1.06 15.17
C LYS A 102 14.83 2.59 15.06
N SER A 103 14.96 3.12 13.85
CA SER A 103 14.92 4.54 13.55
C SER A 103 13.76 4.85 12.62
N TYR A 104 13.31 6.09 12.64
CA TYR A 104 12.31 6.59 11.72
C TYR A 104 12.69 8.01 11.30
N ASP A 105 12.65 8.25 10.00
CA ASP A 105 12.71 9.58 9.41
C ASP A 105 11.58 9.69 8.40
N LYS A 106 10.68 10.66 8.60
CA LYS A 106 9.50 10.82 7.76
C LYS A 106 9.83 11.33 6.36
N ASP A 107 10.98 11.99 6.20
CA ASP A 107 11.37 12.66 4.97
C ASP A 107 12.38 11.81 4.16
N TYR A 108 12.99 10.77 4.78
CA TYR A 108 14.03 9.96 4.15
C TYR A 108 13.82 8.46 4.39
N ILE A 109 13.69 7.67 3.32
CA ILE A 109 13.41 6.23 3.39
C ILE A 109 14.59 5.37 3.90
N ASP A 110 15.75 5.98 4.08
CA ASP A 110 17.02 5.37 4.47
C ASP A 110 16.98 4.51 5.74
N TRP A 111 15.95 4.67 6.58
CA TRP A 111 15.71 3.83 7.75
C TRP A 111 15.11 2.47 7.38
N ALA A 112 14.28 2.37 6.33
CA ALA A 112 13.59 1.15 5.95
C ALA A 112 14.57 0.09 5.42
N VAL A 113 15.57 0.52 4.65
CA VAL A 113 16.65 -0.37 4.16
C VAL A 113 17.54 -0.91 5.30
N LYS A 114 17.59 -0.20 6.45
CA LYS A 114 18.30 -0.62 7.67
C LYS A 114 17.39 -1.43 8.61
N SER A 115 16.40 -2.13 8.06
CA SER A 115 15.45 -2.96 8.79
C SER A 115 16.15 -3.99 9.69
N THR A 116 15.74 -4.00 10.96
CA THR A 116 16.24 -4.91 12.01
C THR A 116 15.19 -5.92 12.47
N TYR A 117 13.96 -5.80 11.97
CA TYR A 117 12.86 -6.73 12.20
C TYR A 117 12.35 -7.19 10.83
N LYS A 118 12.57 -8.47 10.54
CA LYS A 118 12.18 -9.11 9.29
C LYS A 118 11.48 -10.42 9.67
N PRO A 119 10.15 -10.44 9.75
CA PRO A 119 9.42 -11.67 9.97
C PRO A 119 9.67 -12.65 8.82
N ASP A 120 9.64 -13.95 9.11
CA ASP A 120 9.62 -14.98 8.07
C ASP A 120 8.24 -14.99 7.41
N GLU A 121 8.16 -15.42 6.14
CA GLU A 121 6.91 -15.49 5.35
C GLU A 121 6.11 -14.18 5.38
N ASN A 122 6.81 -13.06 5.22
CA ASN A 122 6.27 -11.72 5.41
C ASN A 122 5.56 -11.14 4.18
N PHE A 123 5.23 -11.95 3.17
CA PHE A 123 4.58 -11.49 1.94
C PHE A 123 3.06 -11.71 2.01
N GLY A 124 2.29 -10.75 1.52
CA GLY A 124 0.86 -10.84 1.31
C GLY A 124 0.54 -10.56 -0.15
N ILE A 125 -0.18 -11.47 -0.81
CA ILE A 125 -0.61 -11.29 -2.21
C ILE A 125 -1.96 -10.57 -2.20
N LEU A 126 -2.06 -9.49 -2.97
CA LEU A 126 -3.25 -8.65 -3.03
C LEU A 126 -3.96 -8.86 -4.36
N ASP A 127 -5.08 -9.56 -4.34
CA ASP A 127 -5.90 -9.84 -5.52
C ASP A 127 -6.34 -8.56 -6.23
N VAL A 128 -6.67 -7.49 -5.50
CA VAL A 128 -7.04 -6.20 -6.08
C VAL A 128 -5.90 -5.60 -6.90
N LEU A 129 -4.66 -5.64 -6.37
CA LEU A 129 -3.49 -5.15 -7.11
C LEU A 129 -3.21 -5.98 -8.36
N ASN A 130 -3.38 -7.31 -8.27
CA ASN A 130 -3.18 -8.20 -9.40
C ASN A 130 -4.25 -8.01 -10.49
N GLN A 131 -5.51 -7.83 -10.10
CA GLN A 131 -6.58 -7.47 -11.04
C GLN A 131 -6.34 -6.11 -11.69
N MET A 132 -5.87 -5.14 -10.90
CA MET A 132 -5.50 -3.80 -11.39
C MET A 132 -4.39 -3.88 -12.45
N ASP A 133 -3.30 -4.60 -12.15
CA ASP A 133 -2.17 -4.81 -13.06
C ASP A 133 -2.63 -5.44 -14.38
N GLU A 134 -3.47 -6.48 -14.33
CA GLU A 134 -4.06 -7.11 -15.52
C GLU A 134 -4.93 -6.16 -16.35
N ILE A 135 -5.57 -5.16 -15.72
CA ILE A 135 -6.34 -4.14 -16.42
C ILE A 135 -5.39 -3.15 -17.12
N ILE A 136 -4.39 -2.61 -16.42
CA ILE A 136 -3.52 -1.55 -16.95
C ILE A 136 -2.44 -2.06 -17.91
N LYS A 137 -1.95 -3.30 -17.75
CA LYS A 137 -0.98 -3.94 -18.66
C LYS A 137 -1.46 -4.01 -20.11
N LYS A 138 -2.78 -3.93 -20.34
CA LYS A 138 -3.37 -3.90 -21.69
C LYS A 138 -3.03 -2.63 -22.46
N ASP A 139 -2.70 -1.53 -21.78
CA ASP A 139 -2.33 -0.25 -22.38
C ASP A 139 -0.85 0.07 -22.10
N LYS A 140 0.02 -0.33 -23.03
CA LYS A 140 1.48 -0.22 -22.87
C LYS A 140 1.98 1.22 -22.75
N ASP A 141 1.25 2.17 -23.32
CA ASP A 141 1.65 3.58 -23.32
C ASP A 141 1.47 4.20 -21.93
N ASP A 142 0.42 3.78 -21.22
CA ASP A 142 0.06 4.30 -19.90
C ASP A 142 0.55 3.40 -18.76
N TYR A 143 0.97 2.16 -19.06
CA TYR A 143 1.31 1.14 -18.06
C TYR A 143 2.32 1.63 -17.04
N SER A 144 3.50 2.09 -17.45
CA SER A 144 4.57 2.48 -16.51
C SER A 144 4.13 3.57 -15.53
N PHE A 145 3.27 4.50 -15.96
CA PHE A 145 2.77 5.56 -15.12
C PHE A 145 1.73 5.04 -14.12
N LEU A 146 0.80 4.22 -14.60
CA LEU A 146 -0.27 3.66 -13.77
C LEU A 146 0.23 2.58 -12.79
N ASP A 147 1.27 1.84 -13.19
CA ASP A 147 1.96 0.82 -12.38
C ASP A 147 2.70 1.43 -11.19
N TRP A 148 3.02 2.73 -11.26
CA TRP A 148 3.58 3.49 -10.15
C TRP A 148 2.47 4.00 -9.21
N ILE A 149 1.56 4.84 -9.71
CA ILE A 149 0.68 5.61 -8.83
C ILE A 149 -0.49 4.79 -8.27
N LEU A 150 -1.05 3.86 -9.04
CA LEU A 150 -2.28 3.17 -8.63
C LEU A 150 -2.05 2.13 -7.51
N PRO A 151 -1.02 1.27 -7.56
CA PRO A 151 -0.73 0.34 -6.47
C PRO A 151 -0.39 1.09 -5.17
N LEU A 152 0.42 2.15 -5.28
CA LEU A 152 0.78 2.98 -4.13
C LEU A 152 -0.46 3.64 -3.51
N ALA A 153 -1.32 4.23 -4.34
CA ALA A 153 -2.55 4.86 -3.87
C ALA A 153 -3.48 3.85 -3.19
N TYR A 154 -3.68 2.68 -3.79
CA TYR A 154 -4.50 1.62 -3.20
C TYR A 154 -3.95 1.18 -1.84
N CYS A 155 -2.67 0.79 -1.76
CA CYS A 155 -2.09 0.33 -0.52
C CYS A 155 -2.12 1.41 0.57
N ALA A 156 -1.76 2.66 0.24
CA ALA A 156 -1.78 3.75 1.20
C ALA A 156 -3.17 4.04 1.76
N LEU A 157 -4.19 4.12 0.89
CA LEU A 157 -5.57 4.36 1.30
C LEU A 157 -6.10 3.22 2.17
N THR A 158 -5.90 1.97 1.74
CA THR A 158 -6.36 0.78 2.42
C THR A 158 -5.71 0.61 3.79
N LEU A 159 -4.37 0.64 3.84
CA LEU A 159 -3.62 0.44 5.09
C LEU A 159 -3.86 1.56 6.09
N ASP A 160 -3.94 2.82 5.64
CA ASP A 160 -4.24 3.95 6.53
C ASP A 160 -5.64 3.85 7.13
N GLU A 161 -6.65 3.43 6.34
CA GLU A 161 -7.99 3.18 6.87
C GLU A 161 -8.00 2.03 7.88
N ILE A 162 -7.33 0.92 7.59
CA ILE A 162 -7.18 -0.21 8.53
C ILE A 162 -6.58 0.27 9.86
N ILE A 163 -5.50 1.05 9.81
CA ILE A 163 -4.80 1.52 11.02
C ILE A 163 -5.63 2.53 11.82
N ARG A 164 -6.35 3.44 11.13
CA ARG A 164 -7.18 4.47 11.78
C ARG A 164 -8.46 3.93 12.37
N THR A 165 -9.07 2.92 11.74
CA THR A 165 -10.35 2.38 12.18
C THR A 165 -10.17 1.42 13.37
N LYS A 166 -11.24 1.18 14.12
CA LYS A 166 -11.23 0.24 15.25
C LYS A 166 -11.20 -1.23 14.84
N SER A 167 -11.02 -1.50 13.55
CA SER A 167 -11.03 -2.85 12.97
C SER A 167 -9.73 -3.61 13.25
N MET A 168 -8.63 -2.90 13.47
CA MET A 168 -7.33 -3.51 13.77
C MET A 168 -7.12 -3.69 15.28
N ASN A 169 -6.71 -4.89 15.71
CA ASN A 169 -6.28 -5.12 17.09
C ASN A 169 -4.86 -4.61 17.32
N LYS A 170 -4.76 -3.31 17.64
CA LYS A 170 -3.48 -2.62 17.89
C LYS A 170 -2.63 -3.22 19.02
N GLN A 171 -3.22 -3.98 19.95
CA GLN A 171 -2.49 -4.53 21.08
C GLN A 171 -1.38 -5.52 20.66
N HIS A 172 -1.59 -6.25 19.55
CA HIS A 172 -0.57 -7.16 19.02
C HIS A 172 0.66 -6.39 18.53
N PHE A 173 0.46 -5.24 17.90
CA PHE A 173 1.53 -4.37 17.40
C PHE A 173 2.26 -3.63 18.52
N LEU A 174 1.50 -3.17 19.53
CA LEU A 174 2.01 -2.30 20.60
C LEU A 174 2.51 -3.05 21.85
N LYS A 175 2.55 -4.39 21.82
CA LYS A 175 2.95 -5.23 22.98
C LYS A 175 4.25 -4.78 23.65
N ASN A 176 5.24 -4.36 22.86
CA ASN A 176 6.56 -3.94 23.33
C ASN A 176 6.89 -2.47 23.02
N ASN A 177 6.00 -1.75 22.35
CA ASN A 177 6.27 -0.43 21.78
C ASN A 177 5.05 0.49 22.01
N PRO A 178 5.22 1.70 22.55
CA PRO A 178 4.10 2.60 22.84
C PRO A 178 3.49 3.22 21.58
N LYS A 179 4.24 3.22 20.48
CA LYS A 179 3.86 3.80 19.19
C LYS A 179 4.70 3.16 18.09
N LEU A 180 4.12 2.98 16.92
CA LEU A 180 4.83 2.58 15.71
C LEU A 180 4.47 3.53 14.57
N PHE A 181 5.48 4.14 13.95
CA PHE A 181 5.28 4.80 12.66
C PHE A 181 5.09 3.74 11.58
N VAL A 182 4.30 4.03 10.55
CA VAL A 182 4.05 3.10 9.45
C VAL A 182 4.20 3.85 8.14
N THR A 183 4.94 3.28 7.22
CA THR A 183 5.14 3.82 5.87
C THR A 183 4.96 2.71 4.85
N VAL A 184 4.32 3.03 3.73
CA VAL A 184 4.15 2.13 2.59
C VAL A 184 4.84 2.70 1.36
N GLY A 185 5.39 1.87 0.48
CA GLY A 185 5.97 2.34 -0.77
C GLY A 185 6.75 1.29 -1.52
N PHE A 186 7.42 1.70 -2.59
CA PHE A 186 8.33 0.84 -3.36
C PHE A 186 9.75 0.92 -2.79
N ASP A 187 10.51 -0.18 -2.89
CA ASP A 187 11.89 -0.24 -2.39
C ASP A 187 12.83 0.73 -3.11
N GLU A 188 12.55 0.98 -4.39
CA GLU A 188 13.27 1.94 -5.25
C GLU A 188 12.31 2.99 -5.82
N GLY A 189 11.44 3.56 -4.97
CA GLY A 189 10.47 4.56 -5.45
C GLY A 189 9.83 5.39 -4.34
N ASP A 190 8.68 5.96 -4.67
CA ASP A 190 7.94 6.81 -3.75
C ASP A 190 7.30 6.03 -2.60
N PHE A 191 7.06 6.76 -1.52
CA PHE A 191 6.49 6.23 -0.30
C PHE A 191 5.53 7.23 0.34
N VAL A 192 4.67 6.70 1.20
CA VAL A 192 3.64 7.46 1.90
C VAL A 192 3.67 7.09 3.37
N ASN A 193 3.80 8.11 4.23
CA ASN A 193 3.69 7.94 5.67
C ASN A 193 2.22 7.82 6.06
N LEU A 194 1.89 6.73 6.72
CA LEU A 194 0.53 6.42 7.17
C LEU A 194 0.29 6.96 8.57
N THR A 195 -0.96 6.85 9.03
CA THR A 195 -1.28 7.04 10.44
C THR A 195 -0.44 6.08 11.29
N SER A 196 0.15 6.59 12.38
CA SER A 196 0.88 5.74 13.32
C SER A 196 -0.06 4.83 14.11
N ILE A 197 0.44 3.65 14.47
CA ILE A 197 -0.24 2.77 15.43
C ILE A 197 0.07 3.28 16.84
N GLU A 198 -0.98 3.66 17.57
CA GLU A 198 -1.00 4.12 18.96
C GLU A 198 -2.32 3.76 19.63
#